data_AF-A0A430KLB8-F1
#
_entry.id   AF-A0A430KLB8-F1
#
_cell.length_a   1.000
_cell.length_b   1.000
_cell.length_c   1.000
_cell.angle_alpha   90.00
_cell.angle_beta   90.00
_cell.angle_gamma   90.00
#
_symmetry.space_group_name_H-M   'P 1'
#
loop_
_entity.id
_entity.type
_entity.pdbx_description
1 polymer ?
#
loop_
_entity_poly.entity_id
_entity_poly.type
_entity_poly.pdbx_seq_one_letter_code
_entity_poly.pdbx_strand_id
1 'polypeptide(L)' 'MVSISADRMVDNDGMPFYKVRVKPGSYEFLRGAQSFRLIPGVRVQVSILVGSRTVISYLFEPFMSISQSALIEP' A
#
# COMPACT_ATOMS: atom_id res chain seq x y z
N MET A 1 -6.56 10.59 -7.21
CA MET A 1 -5.19 10.51 -6.65
C MET A 1 -5.24 9.70 -5.38
N VAL A 2 -4.34 8.74 -5.23
CA VAL A 2 -4.21 7.89 -4.03
C VAL A 2 -2.92 8.31 -3.35
N SER A 3 -2.95 8.58 -2.05
CA SER A 3 -1.74 8.86 -1.26
C SER A 3 -1.66 7.91 -0.07
N ILE A 4 -0.52 7.24 0.07
CA ILE A 4 -0.19 6.38 1.20
C ILE A 4 0.83 7.15 2.03
N SER A 5 0.63 7.22 3.35
CA SER A 5 1.58 7.88 4.25
C SER A 5 2.90 7.10 4.26
N ALA A 6 4.02 7.80 4.12
CA ALA A 6 5.36 7.18 4.08
C ALA A 6 5.77 6.58 5.43
N ASP A 7 5.24 7.14 6.52
CA ASP A 7 5.57 6.71 7.88
C ASP A 7 4.62 5.63 8.38
N ARG A 8 5.21 4.58 8.94
CA ARG A 8 4.51 3.55 9.71
C ARG A 8 4.02 4.18 11.02
N MET A 9 2.70 4.21 11.21
CA MET A 9 2.08 4.68 12.45
C MET A 9 1.77 3.49 13.35
N VAL A 10 1.70 3.75 14.65
CA VAL A 10 1.41 2.75 15.68
C VAL A 10 0.10 3.16 16.35
N ASP A 11 -0.86 2.24 16.44
CA ASP A 11 -2.10 2.46 17.18
C ASP A 11 -1.87 2.33 18.69
N ASN A 12 -2.85 2.70 19.51
CA ASN A 12 -2.79 2.58 20.96
C ASN A 12 -2.52 1.14 21.43
N ASP A 13 -2.92 0.14 20.65
CA ASP A 13 -2.65 -1.29 20.91
C ASP A 13 -1.26 -1.76 20.43
N GLY A 14 -0.39 -0.85 19.98
CA GLY A 14 0.95 -1.19 19.49
C GLY A 14 0.98 -1.80 18.09
N MET A 15 -0.18 -1.95 17.43
CA MET A 15 -0.25 -2.52 16.10
C MET A 15 0.11 -1.49 15.02
N PRO A 16 1.00 -1.85 14.09
CA PRO A 16 1.43 -0.94 13.04
C PRO A 16 0.43 -0.84 11.89
N PHE A 17 0.24 0.36 11.36
CA PHE A 17 -0.63 0.58 10.21
C PHE A 17 -0.12 1.71 9.30
N TYR A 18 -0.66 1.73 8.08
CA TYR A 18 -0.42 2.79 7.10
C TYR A 18 -1.71 3.56 6.84
N LYS A 19 -1.65 4.89 6.91
CA LYS A 19 -2.80 5.75 6.62
C LYS A 19 -2.89 6.04 5.12
N VAL A 20 -4.03 5.70 4.52
CA VAL A 20 -4.29 5.87 3.08
C VAL A 20 -5.42 6.88 2.86
N ARG A 21 -5.24 7.77 1.88
CA ARG A 21 -6.29 8.67 1.40
C ARG A 21 -6.56 8.39 -0.07
N VAL A 22 -7.82 8.13 -0.39
CA VAL A 22 -8.28 7.79 -1.74
C VAL A 22 -9.21 8.88 -2.25
N LYS A 23 -8.85 9.50 -3.37
CA LYS A 23 -9.75 10.38 -4.13
C LYS A 23 -10.13 9.67 -5.44
N PRO A 24 -11.41 9.31 -5.64
CA PRO A 24 -11.85 8.69 -6.89
C PRO A 24 -11.58 9.63 -8.07
N GLY A 25 -11.26 9.06 -9.24
CA GLY A 25 -10.96 9.84 -10.45
C GLY A 25 -12.19 10.54 -11.02
N SER A 26 -13.37 9.95 -10.81
CA SER A 26 -14.68 10.52 -11.15
C SER A 26 -15.66 10.22 -10.02
N TYR A 27 -16.63 11.11 -9.81
CA TYR A 27 -17.78 10.86 -8.94
C TYR A 27 -18.93 10.20 -9.70
N GLU A 28 -18.70 9.79 -10.95
CA GLU A 28 -19.65 9.06 -11.77
C GLU A 28 -19.06 7.70 -12.18
N PHE A 29 -19.85 6.65 -11.97
CA PHE A 29 -19.50 5.26 -12.23
C PHE A 29 -20.41 4.72 -13.32
N LEU A 30 -19.82 4.19 -14.39
CA LEU A 30 -20.57 3.56 -15.48
C LEU A 30 -20.73 2.06 -15.18
N ARG A 31 -21.96 1.55 -15.26
CA ARG A 31 -22.25 0.12 -15.26
C ARG A 31 -23.10 -0.21 -16.48
N GLY A 32 -22.45 -0.73 -17.53
CA GLY A 32 -23.08 -0.91 -18.84
C GLY A 32 -23.45 0.45 -19.45
N ALA A 33 -24.72 0.64 -19.79
CA ALA A 33 -25.24 1.88 -20.37
C ALA A 33 -25.72 2.91 -19.32
N GLN A 34 -25.68 2.59 -18.02
CA GLN A 34 -26.15 3.48 -16.96
C GLN A 34 -24.99 4.16 -16.22
N SER A 35 -25.17 5.46 -15.96
CA SER A 35 -24.27 6.27 -15.13
C SER A 35 -24.84 6.42 -13.72
N PHE A 36 -24.01 6.15 -12.72
CA PHE A 36 -24.34 6.26 -11.30
C PHE A 36 -23.48 7.34 -10.66
N ARG A 37 -24.12 8.29 -9.98
CA ARG A 37 -23.41 9.32 -9.22
C ARG A 37 -23.09 8.83 -7.81
N LEU A 38 -21.86 9.06 -7.38
CA LEU A 38 -21.42 8.87 -6.00
C LEU A 38 -21.97 10.01 -5.14
N ILE A 39 -23.05 9.71 -4.43
CA ILE A 39 -23.67 10.62 -3.46
C ILE A 39 -23.38 10.14 -2.03
N PRO A 40 -23.36 11.05 -1.04
CA PRO A 40 -23.29 10.66 0.36
C PRO A 40 -24.38 9.64 0.71
N GLY A 41 -24.03 8.60 1.46
CA GLY A 41 -24.92 7.48 1.80
C GLY A 41 -24.72 6.22 0.96
N VAL A 42 -24.00 6.30 -0.17
CA VAL A 42 -23.58 5.11 -0.93
C VAL A 42 -22.45 4.37 -0.19
N ARG A 43 -22.59 3.05 -0.03
CA ARG A 43 -21.54 2.20 0.54
C ARG A 43 -20.49 1.91 -0.53
N VAL A 44 -19.24 2.21 -0.23
CA VAL A 44 -18.10 1.95 -1.11
C VAL A 44 -17.15 0.97 -0.45
N GLN A 45 -16.57 0.07 -1.23
CA GLN A 45 -15.53 -0.85 -0.78
C GLN A 45 -14.23 -0.52 -1.52
N VAL A 46 -13.15 -0.40 -0.77
CA VAL A 46 -11.80 -0.20 -1.31
C VAL A 46 -10.94 -1.36 -0.84
N SER A 47 -10.25 -1.99 -1.77
CA SER A 47 -9.31 -3.08 -1.48
C SER A 47 -7.94 -2.68 -1.99
N ILE A 48 -6.92 -2.86 -1.16
CA ILE A 48 -5.53 -2.62 -1.54
C ILE A 48 -5.02 -3.93 -2.13
N LEU A 49 -4.91 -3.97 -3.46
CA LEU A 49 -4.22 -5.04 -4.15
C LEU A 49 -2.71 -4.79 -4.00
N VAL A 50 -2.12 -5.37 -2.96
CA VAL A 50 -0.66 -5.41 -2.86
C VAL A 50 -0.19 -6.40 -3.92
N GLY A 51 0.62 -5.96 -4.89
CA GLY A 51 1.22 -6.88 -5.87
C GLY A 51 1.94 -8.03 -5.16
N SER A 52 2.18 -9.14 -5.84
CA SER A 52 2.92 -10.29 -5.31
C SER A 52 4.34 -9.85 -4.93
N ARG A 53 4.54 -9.35 -3.70
CA ARG A 53 5.87 -9.27 -3.11
C ARG A 53 6.27 -10.70 -2.85
N THR A 54 7.15 -11.23 -3.67
CA THR A 54 7.73 -12.54 -3.43
C THR A 54 8.45 -12.47 -2.09
N VAL A 55 8.05 -13.28 -1.11
CA VAL A 55 8.69 -13.37 0.22
C VAL A 55 10.23 -13.51 0.10
N ILE A 56 10.70 -14.06 -1.03
CA ILE A 56 12.11 -14.15 -1.41
C ILE A 56 12.85 -12.79 -1.41
N SER A 57 12.21 -11.65 -1.67
CA SER A 57 12.89 -10.36 -1.65
C SER A 57 13.31 -9.95 -0.23
N TYR A 58 12.56 -10.39 0.78
CA TYR A 58 12.93 -10.24 2.20
C TYR A 58 14.05 -11.20 2.60
N LEU A 59 14.10 -12.39 1.98
CA LEU A 59 15.16 -13.36 2.25
C LEU A 59 16.48 -13.00 1.56
N PHE A 60 16.44 -12.26 0.45
CA PHE A 60 17.65 -11.87 -0.29
C PHE A 60 18.32 -10.56 0.17
N GLU A 61 17.65 -9.73 0.99
CA GLU A 61 18.27 -8.55 1.64
C GLU A 61 19.57 -8.85 2.41
N PRO A 62 19.68 -9.90 3.25
CA PRO A 62 20.91 -10.19 3.99
C PRO A 62 22.09 -10.64 3.11
N PHE A 63 21.85 -11.14 1.89
CA PHE A 63 22.94 -11.62 1.03
C PHE A 63 23.68 -10.47 0.32
N MET A 64 23.00 -9.34 0.11
CA MET A 64 23.61 -8.15 -0.50
C MET A 64 24.44 -7.33 0.49
N SER A 65 24.24 -7.50 1.82
CA SER A 65 25.06 -6.82 2.84
C SER A 65 26.39 -7.54 3.11
N ILE A 66 26.46 -8.86 2.92
CA ILE A 66 27.67 -9.67 3.18
C ILE A 66 28.78 -9.36 2.17
N SER A 67 28.43 -8.98 0.93
CA SER A 67 29.42 -8.71 -0.13
C SER A 67 30.25 -7.45 0.10
N GLN A 68 29.80 -6.53 0.96
CA GLN A 68 30.53 -5.29 1.27
C GLN A 68 31.37 -5.38 2.56
N SER A 69 31.05 -6.30 3.47
CA SER A 69 31.81 -6.50 4.71
C SER A 69 32.95 -7.50 4.60
N ALA A 70 33.05 -8.27 3.49
CA ALA A 70 34.14 -9.22 3.27
C ALA A 70 35.49 -8.56 2.88
N LEU A 71 35.52 -7.23 2.72
CA LEU A 71 36.71 -6.46 2.34
C LEU A 71 37.09 -5.41 3.40
N ILE A 72 36.65 -5.62 4.65
CA ILE A 72 37.11 -4.86 5.82
C ILE A 72 37.33 -5.85 6.98
N GLU A 73 38.46 -6.55 6.93
CA GLU A 73 39.29 -6.86 8.10
C GLU A 73 40.63 -6.17 7.84
N PRO A 74 41.31 -5.58 8.85
CA PRO A 74 41.39 -6.00 10.25
C PRO A 74 40.89 -4.99 11.30
#